data_AF-A0A1B6L3W3-F1
#
_entry.id   AF-A0A1B6L3W3-F1
#
_cell.length_a   1.000
_cell.length_b   1.000
_cell.length_c   1.000
_cell.angle_alpha   90.00
_cell.angle_beta   90.00
_cell.angle_gamma   90.00
#
_symmetry.space_group_name_H-M   'P 1'
#
loop_
_entity.id
_entity.type
_entity.pdbx_description
1 polymer ?
#
loop_
_entity_poly.entity_id
_entity_poly.type
_entity_poly.pdbx_seq_one_letter_code
_entity_poly.pdbx_strand_id
1 'polypeptide(L)'
;IQFFTLKTEMGQNHSSTFSGRRKSIRRSLRSPFPRRSRTNQSLSATFNYLDPDVKGDQLNVNSATAEELMTLPGVTRTIAQNIVDYRLAIGRYNKVEDLALVTGVGAEKLSIIRPEICVHRRKTNSNASSRAQSLDSLASSEGSPRPPPPVDVNSANVFVLMTLRGVSQELAANIVDYRERRGPFNA
;
A
#
# COMPACT_ATOMS: atom_id res chain seq x y z
N ILE A 1 -67.54 -35.35 46.25
CA ILE A 1 -67.51 -34.15 47.12
C ILE A 1 -66.74 -33.09 46.33
N GLN A 2 -67.44 -32.32 45.49
CA GLN A 2 -67.83 -30.91 45.70
C GLN A 2 -66.60 -29.97 45.67
N PHE A 3 -66.36 -29.20 44.61
CA PHE A 3 -67.03 -27.97 44.11
C PHE A 3 -66.57 -26.68 44.80
N PHE A 4 -66.35 -25.65 43.96
CA PHE A 4 -66.56 -24.21 44.24
C PHE A 4 -65.54 -23.58 45.23
N THR A 5 -65.13 -22.32 45.17
CA THR A 5 -65.48 -21.18 44.33
C THR A 5 -64.52 -20.03 44.67
N LEU A 6 -64.39 -19.10 43.72
CA LEU A 6 -64.12 -17.66 43.79
C LEU A 6 -63.74 -17.09 45.19
N LYS A 7 -62.94 -16.02 45.31
CA LYS A 7 -63.28 -14.67 44.81
C LYS A 7 -62.39 -13.65 45.56
N THR A 8 -62.21 -12.46 44.98
CA THR A 8 -62.00 -11.17 45.69
C THR A 8 -60.59 -10.98 46.32
N GLU A 9 -59.91 -9.84 46.33
CA GLU A 9 -60.32 -8.43 46.37
C GLU A 9 -59.32 -7.52 45.62
N MET A 10 -59.89 -6.48 44.99
CA MET A 10 -59.18 -5.26 44.64
C MET A 10 -59.09 -4.39 45.90
N GLY A 11 -57.90 -4.28 46.48
CA GLY A 11 -57.58 -3.35 47.55
C GLY A 11 -57.13 -1.99 47.00
N GLN A 12 -57.85 -0.94 47.36
CA GLN A 12 -57.59 0.44 47.04
C GLN A 12 -56.56 1.09 47.98
N ASN A 13 -56.06 2.25 47.54
CA ASN A 13 -55.48 3.37 48.32
C ASN A 13 -54.01 3.21 48.72
N HIS A 14 -53.12 4.13 48.32
CA HIS A 14 -52.80 5.37 49.05
C HIS A 14 -51.81 6.25 48.28
N SER A 15 -52.06 7.56 48.33
CA SER A 15 -51.19 8.65 47.94
C SER A 15 -49.89 8.70 48.76
N SER A 16 -48.74 8.99 48.15
CA SER A 16 -47.89 10.15 48.48
C SER A 16 -46.49 10.10 47.84
N THR A 17 -46.04 11.32 47.49
CA THR A 17 -44.66 11.84 47.48
C THR A 17 -43.59 11.33 46.49
N PHE A 18 -43.36 12.21 45.50
CA PHE A 18 -42.06 12.78 45.09
C PHE A 18 -40.92 11.83 44.66
N SER A 19 -40.64 11.79 43.35
CA SER A 19 -39.28 12.05 42.86
C SER A 19 -39.31 12.43 41.37
N GLY A 20 -38.59 13.51 41.04
CA GLY A 20 -38.46 14.02 39.69
C GLY A 20 -37.78 13.01 38.76
N ARG A 21 -38.33 12.83 37.56
CA ARG A 21 -37.68 12.08 36.48
C ARG A 21 -37.95 12.76 35.15
N ARG A 22 -37.09 13.72 34.80
CA ARG A 22 -36.96 14.20 33.41
C ARG A 22 -36.54 13.01 32.55
N LYS A 23 -37.48 12.40 31.82
CA LYS A 23 -37.21 11.31 30.88
C LYS A 23 -36.51 11.88 29.65
N SER A 24 -35.24 11.48 29.53
CA SER A 24 -34.43 11.58 28.31
C SER A 24 -35.14 10.92 27.14
N ILE A 25 -35.59 11.71 26.17
CA ILE A 25 -35.88 11.24 24.81
C ILE A 25 -34.53 11.22 24.07
N ARG A 26 -33.81 10.09 24.15
CA ARG A 26 -32.71 9.78 23.23
C ARG A 26 -33.26 8.76 22.24
N ARG A 27 -33.86 9.26 21.18
CA ARG A 27 -34.16 8.46 19.99
C ARG A 27 -32.83 7.93 19.44
N SER A 28 -32.77 6.62 19.25
CA SER A 28 -31.67 5.94 18.58
C SER A 28 -31.53 6.49 17.17
N LEU A 29 -30.35 7.03 16.86
CA LEU A 29 -29.82 7.01 15.50
C LEU A 29 -28.54 6.19 15.58
N ARG A 30 -28.70 4.90 15.31
CA ARG A 30 -27.59 3.98 15.09
C ARG A 30 -26.96 4.39 13.77
N SER A 31 -25.79 5.03 13.83
CA SER A 31 -25.03 5.43 12.65
C SER A 31 -24.53 4.18 11.89
N PRO A 32 -24.54 4.18 10.55
CA PRO A 32 -24.11 3.03 9.76
C PRO A 32 -22.58 2.99 9.54
N PHE A 33 -21.80 3.77 10.28
CA PHE A 33 -20.35 3.88 10.05
C PHE A 33 -19.57 2.99 11.03
N PRO A 34 -18.62 2.16 10.56
CA PRO A 34 -17.75 1.41 11.45
C PRO A 34 -16.87 2.39 12.25
N ARG A 35 -16.91 2.23 13.57
CA ARG A 35 -16.04 2.94 14.52
C ARG A 35 -14.59 2.49 14.26
N ARG A 36 -13.83 3.28 13.50
CA ARG A 36 -12.40 3.03 13.29
C ARG A 36 -11.69 3.21 14.63
N SER A 37 -11.13 2.11 15.10
CA SER A 37 -10.28 2.06 16.29
C SER A 37 -9.11 3.03 16.16
N ARG A 38 -8.80 3.67 17.28
CA ARG A 38 -7.71 4.62 17.53
C ARG A 38 -6.49 4.39 16.65
N THR A 39 -6.23 5.32 15.73
CA THR A 39 -4.87 5.61 15.26
C THR A 39 -4.47 6.94 15.88
N ASN A 40 -3.32 6.94 16.55
CA ASN A 40 -2.77 8.08 17.26
C ASN A 40 -2.81 9.34 16.40
N GLN A 41 -3.24 10.41 17.07
CA GLN A 41 -3.45 11.72 16.53
C GLN A 41 -2.12 12.26 15.98
N SER A 42 -2.11 12.42 14.65
CA SER A 42 -1.24 13.28 13.86
C SER A 42 -0.81 14.53 14.62
N LEU A 43 0.48 14.61 14.98
CA LEU A 43 1.13 15.88 15.27
C LEU A 43 1.74 16.42 13.97
N SER A 44 1.51 17.71 13.77
CA SER A 44 1.87 18.59 12.64
C SER A 44 3.05 18.16 11.76
N ALA A 45 2.82 18.22 10.45
CA ALA A 45 3.76 18.05 9.34
C ALA A 45 4.96 19.02 9.30
N THR A 46 5.28 19.70 10.40
CA THR A 46 6.48 20.52 10.60
C THR A 46 7.56 19.81 11.42
N PHE A 47 7.27 18.63 11.97
CA PHE A 47 8.28 17.80 12.62
C PHE A 47 8.40 16.48 11.85
N ASN A 48 9.40 16.38 10.98
CA ASN A 48 9.85 15.11 10.43
C ASN A 48 10.45 14.29 11.59
N TYR A 49 9.61 13.71 12.43
CA TYR A 49 10.03 12.59 13.25
C TYR A 49 10.21 11.45 12.25
N LEU A 50 11.46 11.05 12.01
CA LEU A 50 11.74 9.82 11.27
C LEU A 50 11.00 8.70 12.01
N ASP A 51 9.95 8.16 11.40
CA ASP A 51 9.30 6.95 11.88
C ASP A 51 10.37 5.84 12.01
N PRO A 52 10.66 5.33 13.21
CA PRO A 52 11.66 4.27 13.39
C PRO A 52 11.19 2.90 12.84
N ASP A 53 9.97 2.83 12.30
CA ASP A 53 9.40 1.64 11.66
C ASP A 53 9.55 1.64 10.13
N VAL A 54 10.16 2.68 9.54
CA VAL A 54 10.72 2.55 8.20
C VAL A 54 11.91 1.61 8.36
N LYS A 55 11.69 0.32 8.12
CA LYS A 55 12.78 -0.63 7.87
C LYS A 55 13.60 -0.02 6.74
N GLY A 56 14.67 0.68 7.12
CA GLY A 56 15.57 1.37 6.21
C GLY A 56 15.90 0.45 5.05
N ASP A 57 16.00 1.03 3.86
CA ASP A 57 16.33 0.29 2.65
C ASP A 57 17.60 -0.54 2.91
N GLN A 58 17.41 -1.83 3.19
CA GLN A 58 18.51 -2.71 3.55
C GLN A 58 19.52 -2.71 2.42
N LEU A 59 20.76 -2.40 2.74
CA LEU A 59 21.84 -2.30 1.80
C LEU A 59 22.17 -3.69 1.25
N ASN A 60 22.13 -3.83 -0.07
CA ASN A 60 22.42 -5.10 -0.71
C ASN A 60 23.92 -5.32 -0.85
N VAL A 61 24.50 -6.22 -0.05
CA VAL A 61 25.95 -6.49 -0.03
C VAL A 61 26.50 -7.04 -1.35
N ASN A 62 25.67 -7.69 -2.16
CA ASN A 62 26.08 -8.24 -3.45
C ASN A 62 26.26 -7.14 -4.50
N SER A 63 25.58 -6.01 -4.37
CA SER A 63 25.68 -4.88 -5.30
C SER A 63 26.36 -3.65 -4.70
N ALA A 64 26.55 -3.61 -3.39
CA ALA A 64 27.06 -2.43 -2.72
C ALA A 64 28.51 -2.13 -3.10
N THR A 65 28.83 -0.84 -3.13
CA THR A 65 30.19 -0.31 -3.24
C THR A 65 30.87 -0.28 -1.87
N ALA A 66 32.19 -0.13 -1.85
CA ALA A 66 32.93 0.03 -0.59
C ALA A 66 32.47 1.27 0.20
N GLU A 67 32.11 2.34 -0.50
CA GLU A 67 31.61 3.59 0.11
C GLU A 67 30.24 3.40 0.76
N GLU A 68 29.33 2.69 0.08
CA GLU A 68 28.02 2.35 0.64
C GLU A 68 28.18 1.44 1.86
N LEU A 69 29.09 0.45 1.83
CA LEU A 69 29.36 -0.43 2.98
C LEU A 69 29.91 0.34 4.18
N MET A 70 30.69 1.40 3.96
CA MET A 70 31.21 2.26 5.03
C MET A 70 30.12 3.07 5.76
N THR A 71 28.90 3.15 5.21
CA THR A 71 27.76 3.76 5.91
C THR A 71 27.24 2.88 7.05
N LEU A 72 27.59 1.59 7.04
CA LEU A 72 27.14 0.64 8.05
C LEU A 72 27.88 0.84 9.39
N PRO A 73 27.18 0.70 10.52
CA PRO A 73 27.78 0.87 11.84
C PRO A 73 28.91 -0.13 12.08
N GLY A 74 30.10 0.38 12.42
CA GLY A 74 31.27 -0.45 12.71
C GLY A 74 32.01 -1.01 11.49
N VAL A 75 31.61 -0.62 10.27
CA VAL A 75 32.32 -0.97 9.03
C VAL A 75 33.31 0.14 8.67
N THR A 76 34.60 -0.17 8.78
CA THR A 76 35.69 0.72 8.39
C THR A 76 36.07 0.51 6.93
N ARG A 77 36.88 1.41 6.36
CA ARG A 77 37.41 1.29 4.99
C ARG A 77 38.07 -0.06 4.73
N THR A 78 38.84 -0.58 5.68
CA THR A 78 39.50 -1.89 5.57
C THR A 78 38.50 -3.03 5.49
N ILE A 79 37.46 -3.00 6.33
CA ILE A 79 36.43 -4.04 6.35
C ILE A 79 35.59 -3.98 5.06
N ALA A 80 35.22 -2.78 4.61
CA ALA A 80 34.49 -2.60 3.37
C ALA A 80 35.27 -3.17 2.16
N GLN A 81 36.58 -2.94 2.09
CA GLN A 81 37.42 -3.55 1.05
C GLN A 81 37.47 -5.08 1.19
N ASN A 82 37.65 -5.61 2.39
CA ASN A 82 37.64 -7.06 2.62
C ASN A 82 36.32 -7.72 2.17
N ILE A 83 35.17 -7.04 2.36
CA ILE A 83 33.87 -7.53 1.89
C ILE A 83 33.84 -7.58 0.34
N VAL A 84 34.34 -6.54 -0.33
CA VAL A 84 34.40 -6.49 -1.79
C VAL A 84 35.35 -7.55 -2.34
N ASP A 85 36.54 -7.69 -1.75
CA ASP A 85 37.55 -8.68 -2.14
C ASP A 85 37.05 -10.10 -1.92
N TYR A 86 36.40 -10.35 -0.78
CA TYR A 86 35.81 -11.66 -0.50
C TYR A 86 34.68 -11.97 -1.49
N ARG A 87 33.83 -11.00 -1.83
CA ARG A 87 32.83 -11.14 -2.90
C ARG A 87 33.47 -11.51 -4.23
N LEU A 88 34.61 -10.93 -4.60
CA LEU A 88 35.31 -11.30 -5.83
C LEU A 88 35.86 -12.74 -5.78
N ALA A 89 36.32 -13.20 -4.61
CA ALA A 89 36.85 -14.54 -4.41
C ALA A 89 35.77 -15.64 -4.43
N ILE A 90 34.63 -15.41 -3.77
CA ILE A 90 33.53 -16.40 -3.68
C ILE A 90 32.42 -16.21 -4.73
N GLY A 91 32.45 -15.08 -5.45
CA GLY A 91 31.42 -14.64 -6.39
C GLY A 91 30.31 -13.83 -5.73
N ARG A 92 29.40 -14.49 -5.00
CA ARG A 92 28.20 -13.84 -4.43
C ARG A 92 27.88 -14.41 -3.05
N TYR A 93 27.40 -13.56 -2.15
CA TYR A 93 26.84 -13.98 -0.86
C TYR A 93 25.43 -14.53 -1.05
N ASN A 94 25.21 -15.76 -0.58
CA ASN A 94 23.89 -16.40 -0.64
C ASN A 94 23.08 -16.13 0.63
N LYS A 95 23.78 -15.97 1.75
CA LYS A 95 23.23 -15.73 3.08
C LYS A 95 23.90 -14.52 3.72
N VAL A 96 23.18 -13.85 4.62
CA VAL A 96 23.76 -12.73 5.38
C VAL A 96 24.85 -13.24 6.32
N GLU A 97 24.69 -14.48 6.80
CA GLU A 97 25.64 -15.16 7.67
C GLU A 97 27.02 -15.37 7.03
N ASP A 98 27.10 -15.44 5.69
CA ASP A 98 28.35 -15.61 4.94
C ASP A 98 29.31 -14.43 5.14
N LEU A 99 28.81 -13.24 5.50
CA LEU A 99 29.63 -12.07 5.83
C LEU A 99 30.45 -12.25 7.11
N ALA A 100 30.06 -13.15 8.02
CA ALA A 100 30.86 -13.43 9.21
C ALA A 100 32.22 -14.06 8.86
N LEU A 101 32.35 -14.67 7.67
CA LEU A 101 33.59 -15.27 7.18
C LEU A 101 34.59 -14.21 6.66
N VAL A 102 34.14 -12.97 6.45
CA VAL A 102 35.01 -11.88 6.00
C VAL A 102 35.90 -11.41 7.14
N THR A 103 37.19 -11.27 6.85
CA THR A 103 38.19 -10.80 7.79
C THR A 103 37.80 -9.43 8.37
N GLY A 104 37.57 -9.37 9.67
CA GLY A 104 37.26 -8.13 10.40
C GLY A 104 35.76 -7.83 10.60
N VAL A 105 34.85 -8.64 10.06
CA VAL A 105 33.40 -8.58 10.37
C VAL A 105 33.10 -9.46 11.59
N GLY A 106 33.25 -10.78 11.47
CA GLY A 106 32.94 -11.73 12.53
C GLY A 106 31.47 -11.70 13.00
N ALA A 107 31.12 -12.51 14.01
CA ALA A 107 29.75 -12.63 14.50
C ALA A 107 29.24 -11.37 15.23
N GLU A 108 30.13 -10.67 15.93
CA GLU A 108 29.81 -9.47 16.71
C GLU A 108 29.32 -8.35 15.79
N LYS A 109 30.14 -7.94 14.81
CA LYS A 109 29.75 -6.87 13.89
C LYS A 109 28.62 -7.28 12.98
N LEU A 110 28.60 -8.54 12.54
CA LEU A 110 27.48 -9.05 11.74
C LEU A 110 26.15 -8.82 12.47
N SER A 111 26.08 -9.08 13.78
CA SER A 111 24.84 -8.89 14.56
C SER A 111 24.37 -7.42 14.56
N ILE A 112 25.30 -6.47 14.54
CA ILE A 112 25.02 -5.03 14.52
C ILE A 112 24.55 -4.59 13.13
N ILE A 113 25.20 -5.04 12.06
CA ILE A 113 24.87 -4.62 10.68
C ILE A 113 23.72 -5.43 10.07
N ARG A 114 23.42 -6.63 10.58
CA ARG A 114 22.34 -7.51 10.11
C ARG A 114 20.99 -6.82 9.84
N PRO A 115 20.48 -5.90 10.69
CA PRO A 115 19.25 -5.18 10.39
C PRO A 115 19.35 -4.28 9.15
N GLU A 116 20.53 -3.74 8.86
CA GLU A 116 20.79 -2.76 7.80
C GLU A 116 21.15 -3.40 6.44
N ILE A 117 21.39 -4.71 6.38
CA ILE A 117 21.89 -5.37 5.16
C ILE A 117 20.97 -6.46 4.63
N CYS A 118 21.09 -6.74 3.33
CA CYS A 118 20.42 -7.86 2.66
C CYS A 118 21.31 -8.48 1.57
N VAL A 119 21.02 -9.72 1.18
CA VAL A 119 21.70 -10.41 0.06
C VAL A 119 20.85 -10.46 -1.21
N HIS A 120 19.53 -10.32 -1.07
CA HIS A 120 18.58 -10.30 -2.18
C HIS A 120 17.95 -8.92 -2.29
N ARG A 121 17.81 -8.39 -3.51
CA ARG A 121 16.95 -7.22 -3.71
C ARG A 121 15.52 -7.63 -3.34
N ARG A 122 15.02 -7.08 -2.24
CA ARG A 122 13.58 -7.12 -1.98
C ARG A 122 12.94 -6.36 -3.14
N LYS A 123 12.22 -7.05 -4.04
CA LYS A 123 11.29 -6.36 -4.92
C LYS A 123 10.41 -5.52 -4.00
N THR A 124 10.48 -4.21 -4.13
CA THR A 124 9.63 -3.32 -3.35
C THR A 124 8.21 -3.81 -3.59
N ASN A 125 7.53 -4.27 -2.54
CA ASN A 125 6.09 -4.44 -2.63
C ASN A 125 5.57 -3.02 -2.76
N SER A 126 5.31 -2.58 -3.99
CA SER A 126 4.88 -1.22 -4.36
C SER A 126 3.54 -0.80 -3.74
N ASN A 127 3.04 -1.52 -2.74
CA ASN A 127 1.82 -1.21 -1.99
C ASN A 127 2.01 -0.05 -0.98
N ALA A 128 3.21 0.51 -0.85
CA ALA A 128 3.44 1.73 -0.07
C ALA A 128 3.31 3.03 -0.89
N SER A 129 3.14 2.96 -2.22
CA SER A 129 3.06 4.15 -3.08
C SER A 129 1.63 4.60 -3.42
N SER A 130 0.59 3.97 -2.88
CA SER A 130 -0.79 4.32 -3.24
C SER A 130 -1.37 5.55 -2.51
N ARG A 131 -0.56 6.40 -1.85
CA ARG A 131 -1.11 7.55 -1.10
C ARG A 131 -0.49 8.92 -1.30
N ALA A 132 0.46 9.08 -2.22
CA ALA A 132 0.92 10.40 -2.63
C ALA A 132 1.42 10.37 -4.08
N GLN A 133 0.51 10.23 -5.05
CA GLN A 133 0.76 10.86 -6.34
C GLN A 133 0.40 12.34 -6.16
N SER A 134 1.44 13.13 -5.95
CA SER A 134 1.35 14.59 -5.98
C SER A 134 0.80 15.00 -7.35
N LEU A 135 -0.27 15.79 -7.37
CA LEU A 135 -0.90 16.32 -8.59
C LEU A 135 0.00 17.25 -9.42
N ASP A 136 1.21 17.54 -8.93
CA ASP A 136 2.09 18.60 -9.44
C ASP A 136 3.18 18.12 -10.41
N SER A 137 3.30 16.80 -10.66
CA SER A 137 4.32 16.26 -11.58
C SER A 137 3.82 16.00 -13.01
N LEU A 138 2.66 16.53 -13.39
CA LEU A 138 2.09 16.34 -14.73
C LEU A 138 2.59 17.36 -15.79
N ALA A 139 3.49 18.28 -15.43
CA ALA A 139 3.86 19.41 -16.31
C ALA A 139 5.26 19.31 -16.95
N SER A 140 5.92 18.15 -16.99
CA SER A 140 7.25 18.04 -17.61
C SER A 140 7.52 16.68 -18.25
N SER A 141 6.81 16.37 -19.34
CA SER A 141 7.31 15.48 -20.40
C SER A 141 6.46 15.57 -21.67
N GLU A 142 6.23 16.79 -22.16
CA GLU A 142 6.00 16.97 -23.60
C GLU A 142 7.35 16.81 -24.28
N GLY A 143 7.58 15.69 -24.98
CA GLY A 143 8.83 15.55 -25.74
C GLY A 143 9.32 14.17 -26.18
N SER A 144 8.43 13.23 -26.51
CA SER A 144 8.62 12.35 -27.68
C SER A 144 7.31 11.59 -27.90
N PRO A 145 6.55 11.87 -28.98
CA PRO A 145 5.38 11.06 -29.30
C PRO A 145 5.91 9.67 -29.63
N ARG A 146 5.76 8.73 -28.70
CA ARG A 146 5.76 7.32 -29.11
C ARG A 146 4.62 7.22 -30.12
N PRO A 147 4.88 6.76 -31.36
CA PRO A 147 3.78 6.52 -32.29
C PRO A 147 2.78 5.59 -31.57
N PRO A 148 1.48 5.93 -31.56
CA PRO A 148 0.50 5.06 -30.95
C PRO A 148 0.66 3.68 -31.59
N PRO A 149 0.60 2.59 -30.80
CA PRO A 149 0.66 1.25 -31.35
C PRO A 149 -0.41 1.11 -32.46
N PRO A 150 -0.13 0.33 -33.52
CA PRO A 150 -1.10 0.11 -34.59
C PRO A 150 -2.47 -0.26 -34.01
N VAL A 151 -3.49 0.53 -34.35
CA VAL A 151 -4.85 0.32 -33.87
C VAL A 151 -5.46 -0.83 -34.67
N ASP A 152 -5.79 -1.93 -33.99
CA ASP A 152 -6.53 -3.03 -34.60
C ASP A 152 -8.00 -2.65 -34.79
N VAL A 153 -8.44 -2.47 -36.05
CA VAL A 153 -9.79 -2.04 -36.41
C VAL A 153 -10.85 -3.08 -35.98
N ASN A 154 -10.49 -4.36 -35.92
CA ASN A 154 -11.41 -5.44 -35.58
C ASN A 154 -11.80 -5.44 -34.10
N SER A 155 -10.88 -5.01 -33.24
CA SER A 155 -11.05 -5.05 -31.78
C SER A 155 -11.13 -3.67 -31.12
N ALA A 156 -10.82 -2.59 -31.84
CA ALA A 156 -10.80 -1.23 -31.28
C ALA A 156 -12.18 -0.71 -30.86
N ASN A 157 -12.20 0.12 -29.82
CA ASN A 157 -13.40 0.86 -29.42
C ASN A 157 -13.56 2.14 -30.27
N VAL A 158 -14.77 2.71 -30.32
CA VAL A 158 -15.09 3.98 -31.01
C VAL A 158 -14.09 5.07 -30.63
N PHE A 159 -13.83 5.24 -29.33
CA PHE A 159 -12.88 6.22 -28.83
C PHE A 159 -11.43 5.99 -29.30
N VAL A 160 -11.05 4.73 -29.54
CA VAL A 160 -9.72 4.38 -30.04
C VAL A 160 -9.64 4.64 -31.54
N LEU A 161 -10.71 4.35 -32.29
CA LEU A 161 -10.79 4.65 -33.73
C LEU A 161 -10.75 6.16 -34.01
N MET A 162 -11.36 6.99 -33.15
CA MET A 162 -11.31 8.45 -33.27
C MET A 162 -9.90 9.04 -33.10
N THR A 163 -8.94 8.27 -32.56
CA THR A 163 -7.54 8.70 -32.50
C THR A 163 -6.82 8.62 -33.84
N LEU A 164 -7.41 7.91 -34.82
CA LEU A 164 -6.88 7.84 -36.18
C LEU A 164 -7.19 9.13 -36.94
N ARG A 165 -6.17 9.69 -37.58
CA ARG A 165 -6.26 10.95 -38.32
C ARG A 165 -7.33 10.85 -39.42
N GLY A 166 -8.39 11.64 -39.29
CA GLY A 166 -9.51 11.67 -40.25
C GLY A 166 -10.69 10.77 -39.90
N VAL A 167 -10.65 10.05 -38.77
CA VAL A 167 -11.78 9.27 -38.27
C VAL A 167 -12.60 10.11 -37.30
N SER A 168 -13.76 10.58 -37.77
CA SER A 168 -14.74 11.25 -36.92
C SER A 168 -15.51 10.24 -36.06
N GLN A 169 -16.25 10.74 -35.07
CA GLN A 169 -17.14 9.92 -34.24
C GLN A 169 -18.10 9.07 -35.08
N GLU A 170 -18.68 9.67 -36.13
CA GLU A 170 -19.63 9.02 -37.03
C GLU A 170 -18.95 7.90 -37.82
N LEU A 171 -17.76 8.15 -38.36
CA LEU A 171 -17.01 7.14 -39.10
C LEU A 171 -16.58 5.99 -38.17
N ALA A 172 -16.11 6.29 -36.96
CA ALA A 172 -15.76 5.30 -35.96
C ALA A 172 -16.97 4.42 -35.56
N ALA A 173 -18.14 5.04 -35.35
CA ALA A 173 -19.37 4.31 -35.05
C ALA A 173 -19.78 3.39 -36.21
N ASN A 174 -19.73 3.88 -37.44
CA ASN A 174 -20.04 3.09 -38.63
C ASN A 174 -19.09 1.89 -38.81
N ILE A 175 -17.81 2.05 -38.48
CA ILE A 175 -16.81 0.95 -38.52
C ILE A 175 -17.17 -0.15 -37.50
N VAL A 176 -17.56 0.24 -36.28
CA VAL A 176 -17.99 -0.70 -35.23
C VAL A 176 -19.30 -1.40 -35.61
N ASP A 177 -20.29 -0.66 -36.11
CA ASP A 177 -21.56 -1.22 -36.56
C ASP A 177 -21.39 -2.18 -37.74
N TYR A 178 -20.48 -1.85 -38.67
CA TYR A 178 -20.20 -2.70 -39.82
C TYR A 178 -19.63 -4.05 -39.41
N ARG A 179 -18.62 -4.07 -38.51
CA ARG A 179 -18.01 -5.33 -38.05
C ARG A 179 -18.98 -6.21 -37.25
N GLU A 180 -19.89 -5.60 -36.49
CA GLU A 180 -20.89 -6.35 -35.72
C GLU A 180 -21.93 -7.00 -36.63
N ARG A 181 -22.29 -6.35 -37.72
CA ARG A 181 -23.30 -6.85 -38.67
C ARG A 181 -22.75 -7.78 -39.75
N ARG A 182 -21.52 -7.57 -40.20
CA ARG A 182 -20.92 -8.30 -41.34
C ARG A 182 -19.72 -9.17 -40.99
N GLY A 183 -19.25 -9.12 -39.74
CA GLY A 183 -18.06 -9.84 -39.28
C GLY A 183 -16.78 -9.00 -39.38
N PRO A 184 -15.64 -9.53 -38.89
CA PRO A 184 -14.39 -8.80 -38.84
C PRO A 184 -13.87 -8.42 -40.24
N PHE A 185 -13.15 -7.30 -40.32
CA PHE A 185 -12.42 -6.88 -41.51
C PHE A 185 -11.23 -7.82 -41.74
N ASN A 186 -11.27 -8.53 -42.86
CA ASN A 186 -10.16 -9.34 -43.35
C ASN A 186 -9.53 -8.62 -44.55
N ALA A 187 -8.21 -8.61 -44.63
CA ALA A 187 -7.44 -8.06 -45.76
C ALA A 187 -7.39 -9.03 -46.94
#